data_AF-A0A2V9C269-F1
#
_entry.id   AF-A0A2V9C269-F1
#
_cell.length_a   1.000
_cell.length_b   1.000
_cell.length_c   1.000
_cell.angle_alpha   90.00
_cell.angle_beta   90.00
_cell.angle_gamma   90.00
#
_symmetry.space_group_name_H-M   'P 1'
#
loop_
_entity.id
_entity.type
_entity.pdbx_description
1 polymer ?
#
loop_
_entity_poly.entity_id
_entity_poly.type
_entity_poly.pdbx_seq_one_letter_code
_entity_poly.pdbx_strand_id
1 'polypeptide(L)'
;MAYQQVLPTGTNFQASFNASKVSTNNSFNTVNPSLATTLEFTVTQPLLRNFGLFPIRAPILIAQSNLKQARANFTAEVNTIILQVVQDYWSVVLARENLDVQRKSLDEAQKSYDHDKKALSLGALPPLDIYRSESQVASRRVGVIQAEYALKQTADIFR
;
A
#
# COMPACT_ATOMS: atom_id res chain seq x y z
N MET A 1 -1.79 48.65 -4.66
CA MET A 1 -1.58 47.54 -5.61
C MET A 1 -0.11 47.15 -5.56
N ALA A 2 0.23 45.87 -5.55
CA ALA A 2 1.61 45.42 -5.52
C ALA A 2 1.82 44.34 -6.60
N TYR A 3 2.86 44.49 -7.40
CA TYR A 3 3.36 43.50 -8.35
C TYR A 3 4.66 42.93 -7.80
N GLN A 4 4.81 41.61 -7.79
CA GLN A 4 6.03 40.95 -7.35
C GLN A 4 6.37 39.80 -8.29
N GLN A 5 7.62 39.74 -8.74
CA GLN A 5 8.13 38.67 -9.60
C GLN A 5 9.56 38.29 -9.22
N VAL A 6 9.82 36.99 -9.10
CA VAL A 6 11.17 36.45 -8.94
C VAL A 6 11.69 36.03 -10.32
N LEU A 7 12.80 36.62 -10.73
CA LEU A 7 13.51 36.28 -11.96
C LEU A 7 14.28 34.96 -11.79
N PRO A 8 14.54 34.22 -12.88
CA PRO A 8 15.30 32.96 -12.83
C PRO A 8 16.70 33.08 -12.18
N THR A 9 17.27 34.28 -12.15
CA THR A 9 18.60 34.59 -11.58
C THR A 9 18.63 34.73 -10.05
N GLY A 10 17.49 34.70 -9.36
CA GLY A 10 17.42 34.99 -7.93
C GLY A 10 16.87 36.38 -7.62
N THR A 11 16.84 37.28 -8.61
CA THR A 11 16.45 38.68 -8.42
C THR A 11 14.94 38.79 -8.20
N ASN A 12 14.53 39.43 -7.11
CA ASN A 12 13.13 39.75 -6.82
C ASN A 12 12.86 41.20 -7.22
N PHE A 13 11.86 41.42 -8.06
CA PHE A 13 11.36 42.73 -8.46
C PHE A 13 9.98 42.94 -7.85
N GLN A 14 9.82 44.03 -7.10
CA GLN A 14 8.55 44.44 -6.50
C GLN A 14 8.24 45.89 -6.87
N ALA A 15 7.01 46.14 -7.32
CA ALA A 15 6.48 47.48 -7.56
C ALA A 15 5.22 47.66 -6.71
N SER A 16 5.18 48.69 -5.88
CA SER A 16 4.06 48.97 -4.99
C SER A 16 3.51 50.38 -5.25
N PHE A 17 2.19 50.48 -5.36
CA PHE A 17 1.47 51.74 -5.48
C PHE A 17 0.47 51.84 -4.33
N ASN A 18 0.64 52.85 -3.49
CA ASN A 18 -0.24 53.18 -2.39
C ASN A 18 -0.78 54.60 -2.57
N ALA A 19 -2.08 54.76 -2.51
CA ALA A 19 -2.72 56.08 -2.45
C ALA A 19 -3.64 56.08 -1.22
N SER A 20 -3.30 56.91 -0.25
CA SER A 20 -4.07 57.08 0.98
C SER A 20 -4.68 58.48 1.01
N LYS A 21 -6.00 58.52 1.14
CA LYS A 21 -6.75 59.75 1.33
C LYS A 21 -7.20 59.80 2.78
N VAL A 22 -6.69 60.77 3.54
CA VAL A 22 -7.08 60.98 4.93
C VAL A 22 -7.93 62.24 5.00
N SER A 23 -9.20 62.05 5.35
CA SER A 23 -10.15 63.14 5.59
C SER A 23 -10.32 63.32 7.10
N THR A 24 -10.33 64.55 7.59
CA THR A 24 -10.62 64.88 9.00
C THR A 24 -11.83 65.81 9.12
N ASN A 25 -12.44 65.92 10.29
CA ASN A 25 -13.53 66.86 10.58
C ASN A 25 -13.07 68.09 11.38
N ASN A 26 -11.76 68.25 11.59
CA ASN A 26 -11.20 69.35 12.36
C ASN A 26 -11.12 70.65 11.52
N SER A 27 -11.83 71.69 11.96
CA SER A 27 -11.92 73.01 11.32
C SER A 27 -10.61 73.82 11.33
N PHE A 28 -9.62 73.43 12.13
CA PHE A 28 -8.29 74.05 12.16
C PHE A 28 -7.29 73.40 11.21
N ASN A 29 -7.66 72.31 10.51
CA ASN A 29 -6.79 71.68 9.54
C ASN A 29 -6.93 72.36 8.16
N THR A 30 -5.91 73.12 7.76
CA THR A 30 -5.92 73.96 6.56
C THR A 30 -5.78 73.18 5.24
N VAL A 31 -5.34 71.91 5.28
CA VAL A 31 -5.23 71.05 4.09
C VAL A 31 -5.93 69.72 4.35
N ASN A 32 -7.19 69.64 3.90
CA ASN A 32 -8.07 68.51 4.12
C ASN A 32 -9.06 68.36 2.93
N PRO A 33 -9.23 67.17 2.34
CA PRO A 33 -8.53 65.92 2.63
C PRO A 33 -7.07 65.93 2.18
N SER A 34 -6.19 65.30 2.96
CA SER A 34 -4.81 65.06 2.53
C SER A 34 -4.74 63.80 1.68
N LEU A 35 -4.06 63.90 0.54
CA LEU A 35 -3.82 62.77 -0.34
C LEU A 35 -2.31 62.49 -0.34
N ALA A 36 -1.91 61.32 0.15
CA ALA A 36 -0.54 60.84 0.09
C ALA A 36 -0.48 59.67 -0.90
N THR A 37 0.29 59.85 -1.97
CA THR A 37 0.52 58.82 -2.98
C THR A 37 1.98 58.43 -2.96
N THR A 38 2.25 57.13 -2.82
CA THR A 38 3.59 56.54 -2.81
C THR A 38 3.67 55.49 -3.90
N LEU A 39 4.65 55.64 -4.78
CA LEU A 39 5.05 54.64 -5.76
C LEU A 39 6.46 54.18 -5.41
N GLU A 40 6.63 52.89 -5.16
CA GLU A 40 7.89 52.29 -4.74
C GLU A 40 8.29 51.17 -5.69
N PHE A 41 9.56 51.16 -6.09
CA PHE A 41 10.16 50.08 -6.87
C PHE A 41 11.34 49.50 -6.08
N THR A 42 11.25 48.22 -5.77
CA THR A 42 12.25 47.51 -4.97
C THR A 42 12.83 46.36 -5.77
N VAL A 43 14.14 46.37 -5.95
CA VAL A 43 14.89 45.31 -6.64
C VAL A 43 15.86 44.68 -5.64
N THR A 44 15.69 43.40 -5.34
CA THR A 44 16.57 42.64 -4.44
C THR A 44 17.32 41.57 -5.21
N GLN A 45 18.63 41.72 -5.35
CA GLN A 45 19.49 40.74 -6.00
C GLN A 45 20.43 40.09 -4.97
N PRO A 46 20.28 38.78 -4.68
CA PRO A 46 21.28 38.06 -3.90
C PRO A 46 22.59 37.98 -4.68
N LEU A 47 23.72 38.28 -4.05
CA LEU A 47 25.05 38.27 -4.70
C LEU A 47 25.87 36.99 -4.42
N LEU A 48 25.56 36.28 -3.32
CA LEU A 48 26.30 35.08 -2.89
C LEU A 48 25.36 33.88 -2.74
N ARG A 49 24.53 33.86 -1.68
CA ARG A 49 23.56 32.79 -1.43
C ARG A 49 22.25 33.07 -2.17
N ASN A 50 21.74 32.10 -2.92
CA ASN A 50 20.55 32.19 -3.79
C ASN A 50 20.75 32.97 -5.10
N PHE A 51 22.00 33.21 -5.51
CA PHE A 51 22.32 33.76 -6.82
C PHE A 51 22.36 32.65 -7.89
N GLY A 52 21.82 32.95 -9.08
CA GLY A 52 21.83 32.05 -10.23
C GLY A 52 20.65 31.10 -10.34
N LEU A 53 20.67 30.26 -11.38
CA LEU A 53 19.55 29.39 -11.76
C LEU A 53 19.36 28.19 -10.80
N PHE A 54 20.44 27.72 -10.19
CA PHE A 54 20.46 26.48 -9.40
C PHE A 54 19.54 26.51 -8.17
N PRO A 55 19.64 27.49 -7.25
CA PRO A 55 18.82 27.52 -6.03
C PRO A 55 17.32 27.67 -6.31
N ILE A 56 16.95 28.42 -7.35
CA ILE A 56 15.53 28.56 -7.77
C ILE A 56 15.00 27.28 -8.42
N ARG A 57 15.82 26.58 -9.21
CA ARG A 57 15.41 25.35 -9.90
C ARG A 57 15.48 24.10 -9.02
N ALA A 58 16.25 24.13 -7.93
CA ALA A 58 16.43 22.98 -7.05
C ALA A 58 15.09 22.37 -6.56
N PRO A 59 14.09 23.14 -6.08
CA PRO A 59 12.78 22.60 -5.73
C PRO A 59 12.07 21.89 -6.89
N ILE A 60 12.22 22.41 -8.12
CA ILE A 60 11.63 21.80 -9.33
C ILE A 60 12.34 20.48 -9.65
N LEU A 61 13.66 20.44 -9.60
CA LEU A 61 14.45 19.23 -9.83
C LEU A 61 14.15 18.16 -8.77
N ILE A 62 14.00 18.56 -7.51
CA ILE A 62 13.58 17.69 -6.41
C ILE A 62 12.18 17.15 -6.69
N ALA A 63 11.22 17.99 -7.07
CA ALA A 63 9.87 17.56 -7.42
C ALA A 63 9.85 16.58 -8.61
N GLN A 64 10.69 16.81 -9.62
CA GLN A 64 10.85 15.90 -10.76
C GLN A 64 11.43 14.54 -10.34
N SER A 65 12.45 14.53 -9.47
CA SER A 65 13.01 13.30 -8.91
C SER A 65 12.02 12.54 -8.04
N ASN A 66 11.26 13.25 -7.20
CA ASN A 66 10.19 12.66 -6.38
C ASN A 66 9.10 12.02 -7.25
N LEU A 67 8.74 12.67 -8.36
CA LEU A 67 7.78 12.10 -9.32
C LEU A 67 8.33 10.83 -9.99
N LYS A 68 9.61 10.80 -10.35
CA LYS A 68 10.25 9.57 -10.87
C LYS A 68 10.24 8.45 -9.83
N GLN A 69 10.56 8.76 -8.58
CA GLN A 69 10.51 7.81 -7.47
C GLN A 69 9.08 7.30 -7.22
N ALA A 70 8.08 8.18 -7.21
CA ALA A 70 6.68 7.80 -7.04
C ALA A 70 6.21 6.84 -8.14
N ARG A 71 6.61 7.07 -9.41
CA ARG A 71 6.31 6.16 -10.52
C ARG A 71 6.98 4.78 -10.37
N ALA A 72 8.24 4.77 -9.93
CA ALA A 72 8.96 3.52 -9.68
C ALA A 72 8.32 2.74 -8.54
N ASN A 73 7.96 3.41 -7.44
CA ASN A 73 7.27 2.81 -6.31
C ASN A 73 5.91 2.23 -6.70
N PHE A 74 5.12 2.97 -7.49
CA PHE A 74 3.85 2.48 -8.02
C PHE A 74 4.02 1.20 -8.85
N THR A 75 5.05 1.17 -9.71
CA THR A 75 5.35 -0.02 -10.51
C THR A 75 5.76 -1.21 -9.62
N ALA A 76 6.55 -0.96 -8.59
CA ALA A 76 6.95 -1.99 -7.62
C ALA A 76 5.77 -2.52 -6.81
N GLU A 77 4.84 -1.65 -6.41
CA GLU A 77 3.62 -2.01 -5.70
C GLU A 77 2.69 -2.87 -6.57
N VAL A 78 2.49 -2.50 -7.83
CA VAL A 78 1.74 -3.32 -8.80
C VAL A 78 2.37 -4.70 -8.95
N ASN A 79 3.70 -4.79 -9.11
CA ASN A 79 4.38 -6.08 -9.21
C ASN A 79 4.25 -6.92 -7.93
N THR A 80 4.30 -6.28 -6.76
CA THR A 80 4.11 -6.94 -5.46
C THR A 80 2.71 -7.53 -5.35
N ILE A 81 1.69 -6.77 -5.75
CA ILE A 81 0.30 -7.24 -5.74
C ILE A 81 0.12 -8.40 -6.72
N ILE A 82 0.67 -8.31 -7.93
CA ILE A 82 0.62 -9.42 -8.91
C ILE A 82 1.27 -10.68 -8.33
N LEU A 83 2.46 -10.55 -7.74
CA LEU A 83 3.16 -11.67 -7.13
C LEU A 83 2.35 -12.30 -5.99
N GLN A 84 1.76 -11.46 -5.12
CA GLN A 84 0.92 -11.91 -4.02
C GLN A 84 -0.28 -12.72 -4.53
N VAL A 85 -1.01 -12.20 -5.52
CA VAL A 85 -2.17 -12.89 -6.13
C VAL A 85 -1.76 -14.24 -6.74
N VAL A 86 -0.61 -14.31 -7.41
CA VAL A 86 -0.09 -15.56 -7.96
C VAL A 86 0.24 -16.56 -6.85
N GLN A 87 0.88 -16.11 -5.78
CA GLN A 87 1.21 -16.97 -4.62
C GLN A 87 -0.05 -17.48 -3.91
N ASP A 88 -1.04 -16.61 -3.73
CA ASP A 88 -2.33 -16.99 -3.12
C ASP A 88 -3.05 -18.03 -4.00
N TYR A 89 -3.02 -17.86 -5.33
CA TYR A 89 -3.64 -18.80 -6.26
C TYR A 89 -3.00 -20.19 -6.15
N TRP A 90 -1.68 -20.25 -6.20
CA TRP A 90 -0.95 -21.51 -6.06
C TRP A 90 -1.12 -22.14 -4.67
N SER A 91 -1.31 -21.33 -3.63
CA SER A 91 -1.58 -21.82 -2.28
C SER A 91 -2.94 -22.53 -2.20
N VAL A 92 -3.98 -21.99 -2.85
CA VAL A 92 -5.30 -22.66 -2.95
C VAL A 92 -5.20 -23.95 -3.76
N VAL A 93 -4.49 -23.93 -4.89
CA VAL A 93 -4.27 -25.13 -5.71
C VAL A 93 -3.56 -26.21 -4.88
N LEU A 94 -2.48 -25.86 -4.18
CA LEU A 94 -1.76 -26.78 -3.30
C LEU A 94 -2.66 -27.36 -2.19
N ALA A 95 -3.46 -26.52 -1.53
CA ALA A 95 -4.38 -26.97 -0.47
C ALA A 95 -5.42 -27.94 -1.01
N ARG A 96 -5.92 -27.71 -2.23
CA ARG A 96 -6.88 -28.59 -2.90
C ARG A 96 -6.27 -29.94 -3.26
N GLU A 97 -5.08 -29.96 -3.85
CA GLU A 97 -4.39 -31.22 -4.18
C GLU A 97 -4.01 -32.00 -2.91
N ASN A 98 -3.60 -31.31 -1.84
CA ASN A 98 -3.34 -31.97 -0.55
C ASN A 98 -4.60 -32.62 0.02
N LEU A 99 -5.76 -31.94 -0.05
CA LEU A 99 -7.03 -32.52 0.35
C LEU A 99 -7.36 -33.80 -0.43
N ASP A 100 -7.13 -33.82 -1.75
CA ASP A 100 -7.33 -35.02 -2.56
C ASP A 100 -6.41 -36.18 -2.11
N VAL A 101 -5.14 -35.88 -1.82
CA VAL A 101 -4.19 -36.85 -1.26
C VAL A 101 -4.66 -37.40 0.10
N GLN A 102 -5.14 -36.55 1.01
CA GLN A 102 -5.65 -37.01 2.30
C GLN A 102 -6.90 -37.86 2.16
N ARG A 103 -7.79 -37.53 1.22
CA ARG A 103 -9.00 -38.32 0.93
C ARG A 103 -8.65 -39.70 0.38
N LYS A 104 -7.70 -39.79 -0.55
CA LYS A 104 -7.17 -41.07 -1.04
C LYS A 104 -6.52 -41.89 0.08
N SER A 105 -5.75 -41.25 0.95
CA SER A 105 -5.13 -41.89 2.12
C SER A 105 -6.18 -42.47 3.09
N LEU A 106 -7.29 -41.77 3.30
CA LEU A 106 -8.42 -42.26 4.09
C LEU A 106 -9.12 -43.44 3.41
N ASP A 107 -9.36 -43.38 2.10
CA ASP A 107 -9.96 -44.47 1.32
C ASP A 107 -9.12 -45.77 1.42
N GLU A 108 -7.79 -45.66 1.27
CA GLU A 108 -6.89 -46.80 1.43
C GLU A 108 -6.88 -47.34 2.87
N ALA A 109 -6.89 -46.47 3.88
CA ALA A 109 -7.00 -46.89 5.28
C ALA A 109 -8.33 -47.62 5.55
N GLN A 110 -9.43 -47.17 4.94
CA GLN A 110 -10.74 -47.81 5.06
C GLN A 110 -10.74 -49.20 4.41
N LYS A 111 -10.15 -49.35 3.22
CA LYS A 111 -9.99 -50.66 2.56
C LYS A 111 -9.17 -51.63 3.41
N SER A 112 -8.10 -51.15 4.04
CA SER A 112 -7.29 -51.95 4.97
C SER A 112 -8.11 -52.41 6.18
N TYR A 113 -8.88 -51.50 6.79
CA TYR A 113 -9.77 -51.84 7.90
C TYR A 113 -10.84 -52.86 7.50
N ASP A 114 -11.45 -52.70 6.32
CA ASP A 114 -12.46 -53.63 5.81
C ASP A 114 -11.88 -55.02 5.53
N HIS A 115 -10.61 -55.09 5.09
CA HIS A 115 -9.87 -56.34 4.93
C HIS A 115 -9.61 -57.01 6.29
N ASP A 116 -9.10 -56.25 7.27
CA ASP A 116 -8.81 -56.76 8.62
C ASP A 116 -10.09 -57.22 9.33
N LYS A 117 -11.20 -56.53 9.13
CA LYS A 117 -12.52 -56.90 9.65
C LYS A 117 -12.98 -58.25 9.09
N LYS A 118 -12.74 -58.52 7.80
CA LYS A 118 -13.03 -59.82 7.18
C LYS A 118 -12.11 -60.91 7.72
N ALA A 119 -10.81 -60.64 7.83
CA ALA A 119 -9.84 -61.59 8.39
C ALA A 119 -10.19 -61.97 9.85
N LEU A 120 -10.61 -60.99 10.65
CA LEU A 120 -11.10 -61.22 12.02
C LEU A 120 -12.36 -62.10 12.03
N SER A 121 -13.34 -61.85 11.16
CA SER A 121 -14.54 -62.70 11.08
C SER A 121 -14.26 -64.15 10.68
N LEU A 122 -13.14 -64.38 9.98
CA LEU A 122 -12.65 -65.70 9.58
C LEU A 122 -11.72 -66.33 10.65
N GLY A 123 -11.48 -65.64 11.76
CA GLY A 123 -10.56 -66.09 12.83
C GLY A 123 -9.08 -66.01 12.47
N ALA A 124 -8.72 -65.36 11.36
CA ALA A 124 -7.35 -65.25 10.85
C ALA A 124 -6.60 -64.03 11.42
N LEU A 125 -7.26 -63.17 12.20
CA LEU A 125 -6.67 -61.98 12.82
C LEU A 125 -7.04 -61.91 14.32
N PRO A 126 -6.10 -61.56 15.22
CA PRO A 126 -6.43 -61.30 16.62
C PRO A 126 -7.41 -60.12 16.79
N PRO A 127 -8.39 -60.20 17.72
CA PRO A 127 -9.34 -59.11 17.97
C PRO A 127 -8.70 -57.77 18.39
N LEU A 128 -7.45 -57.79 18.88
CA LEU A 128 -6.75 -56.56 19.27
C LEU A 128 -6.24 -55.76 18.07
N ASP A 129 -5.88 -56.45 16.97
CA ASP A 129 -5.26 -55.80 15.82
C ASP A 129 -6.26 -54.96 15.00
N ILE A 130 -7.57 -55.24 15.08
CA ILE A 130 -8.60 -54.44 14.42
C ILE A 130 -8.64 -52.99 14.92
N TYR A 131 -8.35 -52.75 16.21
CA TYR A 131 -8.35 -51.41 16.79
C TYR A 131 -7.18 -50.56 16.27
N ARG A 132 -6.08 -51.20 15.84
CA ARG A 132 -4.98 -50.48 15.20
C ARG A 132 -5.42 -49.91 13.85
N SER A 133 -6.11 -50.71 13.04
CA SER A 133 -6.64 -50.29 11.74
C SER A 133 -7.78 -49.28 11.88
N GLU A 134 -8.64 -49.42 12.88
CA GLU A 134 -9.67 -48.43 13.22
C GLU A 134 -9.05 -47.08 13.62
N SER A 135 -8.05 -47.11 14.51
CA SER A 135 -7.29 -45.92 14.91
C SER A 135 -6.62 -45.23 13.72
N GLN A 136 -6.10 -46.01 12.76
CA GLN A 136 -5.53 -45.47 11.54
C GLN A 136 -6.57 -44.75 10.68
N VAL A 137 -7.77 -45.33 10.49
CA VAL A 137 -8.88 -44.66 9.78
C VAL A 137 -9.27 -43.37 10.49
N ALA A 138 -9.42 -43.40 11.82
CA ALA A 138 -9.75 -42.21 12.62
C ALA A 138 -8.68 -41.11 12.46
N SER A 139 -7.40 -41.48 12.49
CA SER A 139 -6.28 -40.57 12.27
C SER A 139 -6.31 -39.95 10.86
N ARG A 140 -6.55 -40.74 9.81
CA ARG A 140 -6.68 -40.23 8.43
C ARG A 140 -7.88 -39.30 8.28
N ARG A 141 -8.99 -39.58 8.97
CA ARG A 141 -10.18 -38.73 8.97
C ARG A 141 -9.90 -37.36 9.56
N VAL A 142 -9.13 -37.28 10.66
CA VAL A 142 -8.68 -36.01 11.22
C VAL A 142 -7.82 -35.25 10.21
N GLY A 143 -6.91 -35.94 9.50
CA GLY A 143 -6.10 -35.34 8.44
C GLY A 143 -6.92 -34.73 7.31
N VAL A 144 -7.99 -35.40 6.86
CA VAL A 144 -8.92 -34.85 5.86
C VAL A 144 -9.60 -33.58 6.38
N ILE A 145 -10.13 -33.59 7.60
CA ILE A 145 -10.80 -32.43 8.20
C ILE A 145 -9.86 -31.22 8.28
N GLN A 146 -8.60 -31.45 8.68
CA GLN A 146 -7.57 -30.40 8.72
C GLN A 146 -7.27 -29.84 7.32
N ALA A 147 -7.17 -30.70 6.31
CA ALA A 147 -6.95 -30.28 4.93
C ALA A 147 -8.14 -29.51 4.35
N GLU A 148 -9.39 -29.90 4.69
CA GLU A 148 -10.60 -29.15 4.30
C GLU A 148 -10.61 -27.75 4.92
N TYR A 149 -10.24 -27.64 6.19
CA TYR A 149 -10.13 -26.35 6.85
C TYR A 149 -9.05 -25.46 6.21
N ALA A 150 -7.89 -26.03 5.90
CA ALA A 150 -6.79 -25.31 5.23
C ALA A 150 -7.19 -24.83 3.83
N LEU A 151 -7.91 -25.65 3.06
CA LEU A 151 -8.45 -25.23 1.75
C LEU A 151 -9.45 -24.08 1.90
N LYS A 152 -10.35 -24.16 2.89
CA LYS A 152 -11.31 -23.09 3.14
C LYS A 152 -10.61 -21.78 3.51
N GLN A 153 -9.62 -21.84 4.41
CA GLN A 153 -8.84 -20.67 4.83
C GLN A 153 -8.10 -20.01 3.67
N THR A 154 -7.49 -20.80 2.78
CA THR A 154 -6.79 -20.25 1.59
C THR A 154 -7.77 -19.72 0.55
N ALA A 155 -8.93 -20.35 0.39
CA ALA A 155 -9.98 -19.87 -0.53
C ALA A 155 -10.67 -18.58 -0.05
N ASP A 156 -10.80 -18.39 1.26
CA ASP A 156 -11.41 -17.17 1.84
C ASP A 156 -10.60 -15.90 1.51
N ILE A 157 -9.32 -16.02 1.12
CA ILE A 157 -8.49 -14.89 0.64
C ILE A 157 -9.06 -14.28 -0.65
N PHE A 158 -9.76 -15.07 -1.47
CA PHE A 158 -10.33 -14.66 -2.76
C PHE A 158 -11.80 -14.26 -2.70
N ARG A 159 -12.40 -14.22 -1.50
CA ARG A 159 -13.82 -13.94 -1.30
C ARG A 159 -14.09 -12.46 -1.09
#